data_AF-A0AAU4DBJ5-F1
#
_entry.id   AF-A0AAU4DBJ5-F1
#
_cell.length_a   1.000
_cell.length_b   1.000
_cell.length_c   1.000
_cell.angle_alpha   90.00
_cell.angle_beta   90.00
_cell.angle_gamma   90.00
#
_symmetry.space_group_name_H-M   'P 1'
#
loop_
_entity.id
_entity.type
_entity.pdbx_description
1 polymer ?
#
loop_
_entity_poly.entity_id
_entity_poly.type
_entity_poly.pdbx_seq_one_letter_code
_entity_poly.pdbx_strand_id
1 'polypeptide(L)'
;MGIRFGLLGPLTLTDGSGPRALAGTKTRLLLAALLLRCNQAVSVEQLEAVLWCGSPPRTARSSLHNHAARLRRGLGPQGGARLRAVPPGYLIEVNEGELDAEDFAGHLRRARGARSAHDLLARFLTDLGTDARHLPEHTDDRAALYRAVLAERRILIVLDDARDTEQVLPLLPGSGGSAAIVTSRRTLAALPGPARIALGPLTGPEQRQLLAAVCGADRIAADRRSAERILDACAGLPLAVRIAAARLAARPGEPPDTLARRPSPAGGRLDVLALDHLAVRETFLTSYHALLADPAPLCRDAARAFRLLGLRPQGPLGPQAVRVLLGEGPDRAADLLDLLVERHLLERPGPDAYRFHPLVGEFAAELAASEQPAAERTRALSRLRASARPPGGRRVDDPRPRLPDRGDAALR
;
A
#
# COMPACT_ATOMS: atom_id res chain seq x y z
N MET A 1 -0.45 36.21 5.91
CA MET A 1 0.36 35.67 4.80
C MET A 1 1.31 34.65 5.39
N GLY A 2 1.15 33.36 5.05
CA GLY A 2 1.80 32.24 5.72
C GLY A 2 3.25 31.98 5.29
N ILE A 3 3.91 31.06 5.99
CA ILE A 3 5.25 30.57 5.64
C ILE A 3 5.10 29.55 4.51
N ARG A 4 6.00 29.58 3.52
CA ARG A 4 6.08 28.60 2.43
C ARG A 4 7.47 27.96 2.37
N PHE A 5 7.48 26.64 2.21
CA PHE A 5 8.65 25.79 2.09
C PHE A 5 8.77 25.26 0.66
N GLY A 6 9.96 25.39 0.06
CA GLY A 6 10.30 24.77 -1.21
C GLY A 6 11.31 23.64 -1.02
N LEU A 7 11.00 22.44 -1.49
CA LEU A 7 11.80 21.21 -1.34
C LEU A 7 12.05 20.51 -2.69
N LEU A 8 11.23 20.77 -3.72
CA LEU A 8 11.38 20.14 -5.04
C LEU A 8 12.51 20.74 -5.89
N GLY A 9 13.04 21.88 -5.46
CA GLY A 9 14.25 22.50 -5.96
C GLY A 9 15.23 22.77 -4.83
N PRO A 10 16.03 23.85 -4.89
CA PRO A 10 16.81 24.30 -3.74
C PRO A 10 15.91 24.49 -2.52
N LEU A 11 16.36 24.04 -1.34
CA LEU A 11 15.62 24.23 -0.10
C LEU A 11 15.41 25.74 0.15
N THR A 12 14.17 26.20 0.01
CA THR A 12 13.81 27.61 0.15
C THR A 12 12.77 27.79 1.25
N LEU A 13 12.83 28.95 1.89
CA LEU A 13 11.89 29.39 2.91
C LEU A 13 11.45 30.79 2.52
N THR A 14 10.15 31.01 2.40
CA THR A 14 9.58 32.33 2.10
C THR A 14 8.50 32.63 3.14
N ASP A 15 8.45 33.86 3.62
CA ASP A 15 7.38 34.33 4.49
C ASP A 15 6.80 35.64 3.95
N GLY A 16 5.88 36.27 4.70
CA GLY A 16 5.30 37.56 4.31
C GLY A 16 6.30 38.72 4.14
N SER A 17 7.55 38.56 4.58
CA SER A 17 8.64 39.53 4.42
C SER A 17 9.61 39.19 3.27
N GLY A 18 9.41 38.05 2.60
CA GLY A 18 10.20 37.60 1.45
C GLY A 18 11.04 36.34 1.73
N PRO A 19 12.03 36.04 0.86
CA PRO A 19 12.90 34.87 1.02
C PRO A 19 13.78 34.95 2.27
N ARG A 20 13.85 33.86 3.04
CA ARG A 20 14.75 33.68 4.18
C ARG A 20 15.84 32.66 3.88
N ALA A 21 17.08 33.03 4.16
CA ALA A 21 18.21 32.12 4.06
C ALA A 21 18.42 31.35 5.37
N LEU A 22 18.54 30.01 5.28
CA LEU A 22 18.93 29.16 6.39
C LEU A 22 20.45 28.90 6.35
N ALA A 23 21.16 29.37 7.37
CA ALA A 23 22.60 29.22 7.48
C ALA A 23 23.01 27.80 7.93
N GLY A 24 23.91 27.19 7.16
CA GLY A 24 24.60 25.94 7.51
C GLY A 24 23.95 24.67 6.97
N THR A 25 24.76 23.78 6.41
CA THR A 25 24.33 22.54 5.76
C THR A 25 23.53 21.62 6.68
N LYS A 26 23.95 21.44 7.94
CA LYS A 26 23.23 20.58 8.91
C LYS A 26 21.87 21.13 9.31
N THR A 27 21.72 22.46 9.42
CA THR A 27 20.43 23.10 9.72
C THR A 27 19.44 22.91 8.57
N ARG A 28 19.93 23.02 7.32
CA ARG A 28 19.13 22.75 6.10
C ARG A 28 18.73 21.28 6.01
N LEU A 29 19.66 20.36 6.27
CA LEU A 29 19.38 18.92 6.31
C LEU A 29 18.34 18.57 7.39
N LEU A 30 18.45 19.17 8.58
CA LEU A 30 17.46 19.00 9.65
C LEU A 30 16.06 19.44 9.20
N LEU A 31 15.95 20.62 8.59
CA LEU A 31 14.66 21.09 8.08
C LEU A 31 14.11 20.17 6.99
N ALA A 32 14.94 19.78 6.02
CA ALA A 32 14.53 18.88 4.94
C ALA A 32 14.04 17.52 5.50
N ALA A 33 14.74 16.94 6.47
CA ALA A 33 14.35 15.69 7.12
C ALA A 33 13.00 15.79 7.83
N LEU A 34 12.72 16.92 8.48
CA LEU A 34 11.45 17.18 9.14
C LEU A 34 10.33 17.47 8.13
N LEU A 35 10.59 18.19 7.04
CA LEU A 35 9.60 18.46 6.00
C LEU A 35 9.21 17.21 5.18
N LEU A 36 10.16 16.30 4.94
CA LEU A 36 9.89 15.00 4.30
C LEU A 36 8.93 14.12 5.14
N ARG A 37 8.81 14.39 6.44
CA ARG A 37 7.87 13.75 7.35
C ARG A 37 7.08 14.80 8.13
N CYS A 38 6.65 15.85 7.46
CA CYS A 38 5.94 16.95 8.12
C CYS A 38 4.69 16.44 8.85
N ASN A 39 4.31 17.13 9.92
CA ASN A 39 3.21 16.74 10.81
C ASN A 39 3.36 15.37 11.50
N GLN A 40 4.52 14.70 11.37
CA GLN A 40 4.86 13.47 12.08
C GLN A 40 6.09 13.67 12.96
N ALA A 41 6.18 12.92 14.07
CA ALA A 41 7.37 12.93 14.91
C ALA A 41 8.51 12.13 14.24
N VAL A 42 9.68 12.75 14.14
CA VAL A 42 10.93 12.13 13.68
C VAL A 42 11.85 11.93 14.90
N SER A 43 12.34 10.71 15.10
CA SER A 43 13.13 10.40 16.30
C SER A 43 14.51 11.07 16.29
N VAL A 44 15.09 11.28 17.47
CA VAL A 44 16.46 11.81 17.60
C VAL A 44 17.45 10.93 16.83
N GLU A 45 17.33 9.60 16.93
CA GLU A 45 18.21 8.65 16.24
C GLU A 45 18.12 8.78 14.72
N GLN A 46 16.91 8.95 14.18
CA GLN A 46 16.70 9.17 12.74
C GLN A 46 17.31 10.50 12.29
N LEU A 47 17.13 11.57 13.06
CA LEU A 47 17.71 12.87 12.75
C LEU A 47 19.24 12.83 12.83
N GLU A 48 19.81 12.12 13.81
CA GLU A 48 21.25 11.91 13.92
C GLU A 48 21.81 11.10 12.73
N ALA A 49 21.12 10.04 12.31
CA ALA A 49 21.51 9.30 11.12
C ALA A 49 21.52 10.20 9.86
N VAL A 50 20.55 11.09 9.70
CA VAL A 50 20.48 11.98 8.54
C VAL A 50 21.54 13.08 8.59
N LEU A 51 21.71 13.76 9.73
CA LEU A 51 22.62 14.91 9.86
C LEU A 51 24.10 14.53 9.73
N TRP A 52 24.43 13.28 10.02
CA TRP A 52 25.80 12.75 9.99
C TRP A 52 25.96 11.53 9.07
N CYS A 53 25.04 11.32 8.13
CA CYS A 53 25.09 10.25 7.13
C CYS A 53 25.38 8.85 7.74
N GLY A 54 24.73 8.53 8.86
CA GLY A 54 24.86 7.24 9.56
C GLY A 54 26.08 7.11 10.49
N SER A 55 26.95 8.12 10.58
CA SER A 55 28.13 8.11 11.47
C SER A 55 28.10 9.26 12.49
N PRO A 56 27.14 9.26 13.44
CA PRO A 56 27.02 10.32 14.43
C PRO A 56 28.18 10.31 15.44
N PRO A 57 28.79 11.47 15.77
CA PRO A 57 29.77 11.57 16.84
C PRO A 57 29.10 11.38 18.21
N ARG A 58 29.88 11.12 19.25
CA ARG A 58 29.39 11.01 20.64
C ARG A 58 28.61 12.24 21.13
N THR A 59 28.82 13.39 20.48
CA THR A 59 28.15 14.68 20.76
C THR A 59 26.97 14.97 19.83
N ALA A 60 26.50 14.00 19.03
CA ALA A 60 25.44 14.20 18.05
C ALA A 60 24.15 14.72 18.70
N ARG A 61 23.75 14.14 19.83
CA ARG A 61 22.52 14.54 20.53
C ARG A 61 22.54 16.00 20.99
N SER A 62 23.62 16.45 21.62
CA SER A 62 23.75 17.85 22.05
C SER A 62 23.86 18.80 20.85
N SER A 63 24.55 18.38 19.80
CA SER A 63 24.65 19.14 18.54
C SER A 63 23.30 19.25 17.81
N LEU A 64 22.46 18.22 17.88
CA LEU A 64 21.11 18.23 17.31
C LEU A 64 20.23 19.28 17.98
N HIS A 65 20.27 19.40 19.32
CA HIS A 65 19.55 20.44 20.05
C HIS A 65 20.00 21.84 19.61
N ASN A 66 21.31 22.04 19.40
CA ASN A 66 21.86 23.30 18.90
C ASN A 66 21.39 23.62 17.48
N HIS A 67 21.34 22.61 16.60
CA HIS A 67 20.80 22.76 15.24
C HIS A 67 19.30 23.04 15.25
N ALA A 68 18.52 22.40 16.12
CA ALA A 68 17.09 22.67 16.29
C ALA A 68 16.82 24.09 16.82
N ALA A 69 17.61 24.55 17.79
CA ALA A 69 17.51 25.93 18.30
C ALA A 69 17.90 26.97 17.23
N ARG A 70 18.91 26.67 16.39
CA ARG A 70 19.28 27.52 15.25
C ARG A 70 18.20 27.53 14.18
N LEU A 71 17.58 26.37 13.91
CA LEU A 71 16.47 26.23 12.97
C LEU A 71 15.25 27.04 13.44
N ARG A 72 14.86 26.95 14.72
CA ARG A 72 13.77 27.78 15.29
C ARG A 72 13.98 29.27 15.05
N ARG A 73 15.21 29.77 15.28
CA ARG A 73 15.55 31.17 15.01
C ARG A 73 15.48 31.50 13.52
N GLY A 74 15.97 30.61 12.66
CA GLY A 74 15.92 30.78 11.20
C GLY A 74 14.51 30.81 10.62
N LEU A 75 13.56 30.08 11.23
CA LEU A 75 12.15 30.04 10.85
C LEU A 75 11.35 31.27 11.33
N GLY A 76 11.95 32.15 12.12
CA GLY A 76 11.27 33.29 12.74
C GLY A 76 10.26 32.90 13.83
N PRO A 77 9.56 33.86 14.44
CA PRO A 77 8.68 33.60 15.59
C PRO A 77 7.52 32.64 15.27
N GLN A 78 6.87 32.84 14.11
CA GLN A 78 5.71 32.03 13.71
C GLN A 78 6.12 30.61 13.26
N GLY A 79 7.22 30.47 12.50
CA GLY A 79 7.69 29.15 12.07
C GLY A 79 8.42 28.38 13.16
N GLY A 80 9.13 29.09 14.06
CA GLY A 80 9.81 28.49 15.20
C GLY A 80 8.86 27.85 16.21
N ALA A 81 7.65 28.40 16.38
CA ALA A 81 6.59 27.82 17.22
C ALA A 81 6.08 26.46 16.69
N ARG A 82 6.14 26.26 15.37
CA ARG A 82 5.71 25.02 14.70
C ARG A 82 6.73 23.89 14.80
N LEU A 83 7.99 24.20 15.13
CA LEU A 83 9.03 23.20 15.39
C LEU A 83 8.98 22.75 16.85
N ARG A 84 8.26 21.66 17.10
CA ARG A 84 7.99 21.14 18.45
C ARG A 84 8.92 19.99 18.79
N ALA A 85 9.46 20.03 20.00
CA ALA A 85 10.10 18.87 20.59
C ALA A 85 8.99 17.95 21.12
N VAL A 86 8.92 16.74 20.60
CA VAL A 86 7.91 15.74 20.97
C VAL A 86 8.62 14.40 21.15
N PRO A 87 8.46 13.66 22.25
CA PRO A 87 9.06 12.34 22.36
C PRO A 87 8.63 11.43 21.18
N PRO A 88 9.54 10.72 20.50
CA PRO A 88 10.98 10.55 20.77
C PRO A 88 11.94 11.53 20.05
N GLY A 89 11.47 12.61 19.43
CA GLY A 89 12.34 13.63 18.85
C GLY A 89 11.66 14.97 18.53
N TYR A 90 11.47 15.27 17.25
CA TYR A 90 10.99 16.57 16.79
C TYR A 90 9.93 16.41 15.70
N LEU A 91 8.98 17.32 15.65
CA LEU A 91 8.03 17.48 14.56
C LEU A 91 8.04 18.92 14.08
N ILE A 92 7.72 19.13 12.80
CA ILE A 92 7.39 20.44 12.27
C ILE A 92 5.94 20.41 11.77
N GLU A 93 5.14 21.37 12.23
CA GLU A 93 3.77 21.55 11.76
C GLU A 93 3.77 22.35 10.46
N VAL A 94 3.08 21.83 9.44
CA VAL A 94 2.95 22.42 8.11
C VAL A 94 1.48 22.34 7.71
N ASN A 95 0.89 23.49 7.35
CA ASN A 95 -0.50 23.53 6.89
C ASN A 95 -0.60 23.22 5.40
N GLU A 96 -1.80 22.86 4.95
CA GLU A 96 -2.09 22.67 3.52
C GLU A 96 -1.72 23.93 2.71
N GLY A 97 -1.06 23.77 1.56
CA GLY A 97 -0.62 24.89 0.71
C GLY A 97 0.71 25.54 1.10
N GLU A 98 1.38 25.06 2.15
CA GLU A 98 2.63 25.65 2.66
C GLU A 98 3.90 24.88 2.22
N LEU A 99 3.79 23.64 1.72
CA LEU A 99 4.92 22.84 1.24
C LEU A 99 4.72 22.44 -0.21
N ASP A 100 5.65 22.88 -1.08
CA ASP A 100 5.60 22.62 -2.52
C ASP A 100 5.53 21.12 -2.87
N ALA A 101 6.18 20.25 -2.10
CA ALA A 101 6.17 18.82 -2.29
C ALA A 101 4.80 18.20 -1.95
N GLU A 102 4.10 18.69 -0.92
CA GLU A 102 2.74 18.26 -0.59
C GLU A 102 1.73 18.81 -1.60
N ASP A 103 1.90 20.06 -2.04
CA ASP A 103 1.07 20.67 -3.07
C ASP A 103 1.27 19.96 -4.40
N PHE A 104 2.51 19.69 -4.81
CA PHE A 104 2.83 18.93 -6.01
C PHE A 104 2.33 17.49 -5.91
N ALA A 105 2.50 16.83 -4.76
CA ALA A 105 1.90 15.51 -4.54
C ALA A 105 0.38 15.58 -4.58
N GLY A 106 -0.24 16.66 -4.09
CA GLY A 106 -1.66 16.97 -4.19
C GLY A 106 -2.11 17.21 -5.62
N HIS A 107 -1.33 17.94 -6.41
CA HIS A 107 -1.56 18.18 -7.83
C HIS A 107 -1.34 16.92 -8.65
N LEU A 108 -0.33 16.09 -8.34
CA LEU A 108 -0.16 14.76 -8.92
C LEU A 108 -1.28 13.83 -8.51
N ARG A 109 -1.75 13.86 -7.25
CA ARG A 109 -2.91 13.10 -6.78
C ARG A 109 -4.21 13.57 -7.44
N ARG A 110 -4.33 14.85 -7.79
CA ARG A 110 -5.48 15.41 -8.53
C ARG A 110 -5.36 15.19 -10.05
N ALA A 111 -4.15 15.21 -10.60
CA ALA A 111 -3.87 14.93 -12.01
C ALA A 111 -3.91 13.42 -12.33
N ARG A 112 -3.51 12.58 -11.38
CA ARG A 112 -3.69 11.12 -11.38
C ARG A 112 -5.05 10.73 -10.78
N GLY A 113 -5.72 11.64 -10.07
CA GLY A 113 -7.00 11.47 -9.42
C GLY A 113 -8.14 11.75 -10.36
N ALA A 114 -8.56 10.70 -11.05
CA ALA A 114 -9.84 10.56 -11.72
C ALA A 114 -10.29 11.79 -12.51
N ARG A 115 -9.78 11.91 -13.74
CA ARG A 115 -10.47 12.70 -14.76
C ARG A 115 -11.93 12.24 -14.79
N SER A 116 -12.85 13.19 -14.65
CA SER A 116 -14.27 12.89 -14.71
C SER A 116 -14.60 12.33 -16.10
N ALA A 117 -15.69 11.57 -16.21
CA ALA A 117 -16.18 11.14 -17.52
C ALA A 117 -16.40 12.36 -18.44
N HIS A 118 -16.85 13.48 -17.87
CA HIS A 118 -17.06 14.75 -18.55
C HIS A 118 -15.79 15.30 -19.24
N ASP A 119 -14.67 15.31 -18.53
CA ASP A 119 -13.38 15.81 -19.05
C ASP A 119 -12.79 14.85 -20.10
N LEU A 120 -12.92 13.55 -19.86
CA LEU A 120 -12.47 12.51 -20.79
C LEU A 120 -13.27 12.55 -22.09
N LEU A 121 -14.58 12.72 -22.02
CA LEU A 121 -15.44 12.85 -23.20
C LEU A 121 -15.10 14.09 -24.03
N ALA A 122 -14.88 15.25 -23.41
CA ALA A 122 -14.42 16.44 -24.12
C ALA A 122 -13.11 16.17 -24.87
N ARG A 123 -12.17 15.50 -24.20
CA ARG A 123 -10.89 15.15 -24.81
C ARG A 123 -11.06 14.20 -25.99
N PHE A 124 -11.80 13.11 -25.82
CA PHE A 124 -12.05 12.14 -26.88
C PHE A 124 -12.77 12.77 -28.09
N LEU A 125 -13.80 13.57 -27.84
CA LEU A 125 -14.53 14.27 -28.91
C LEU A 125 -13.62 15.23 -29.68
N THR A 126 -12.75 15.97 -28.98
CA THR A 126 -11.77 16.86 -29.60
C THR A 126 -10.76 16.07 -30.45
N ASP A 127 -10.19 14.98 -29.89
CA ASP A 127 -9.25 14.12 -30.60
C ASP A 127 -9.90 13.41 -31.82
N LEU A 128 -11.22 13.23 -31.82
CA LEU A 128 -12.00 12.68 -32.94
C LEU A 128 -12.42 13.72 -33.99
N GLY A 129 -12.09 15.00 -33.77
CA GLY A 129 -12.31 16.11 -34.71
C GLY A 129 -13.51 17.01 -34.40
N THR A 130 -14.12 16.89 -33.22
CA THR A 130 -15.19 17.81 -32.79
C THR A 130 -14.58 19.14 -32.33
N ASP A 131 -15.09 20.27 -32.83
CA ASP A 131 -14.64 21.59 -32.37
C ASP A 131 -15.00 21.79 -30.88
N ALA A 132 -13.97 22.07 -30.06
CA ALA A 132 -14.09 22.24 -28.62
C ALA A 132 -15.11 23.33 -28.22
N ARG A 133 -15.35 24.32 -29.09
CA ARG A 133 -16.34 25.40 -28.85
C ARG A 133 -17.79 24.94 -28.93
N HIS A 134 -18.04 23.78 -29.54
CA HIS A 134 -19.37 23.22 -29.73
C HIS A 134 -19.64 22.02 -28.82
N LEU A 135 -18.77 21.76 -27.84
CA LEU A 135 -18.98 20.66 -26.91
C LEU A 135 -20.15 20.98 -25.96
N PRO A 136 -21.12 20.07 -25.79
CA PRO A 136 -22.21 20.25 -24.83
C PRO A 136 -21.72 20.50 -23.40
N GLU A 137 -22.52 21.20 -22.60
CA GLU A 137 -22.18 21.50 -21.20
C GLU A 137 -22.43 20.33 -20.24
N HIS A 138 -23.34 19.40 -20.59
CA HIS A 138 -23.67 18.26 -19.75
C HIS A 138 -22.96 16.98 -20.20
N THR A 139 -22.62 16.13 -19.23
CA THR A 139 -21.90 14.86 -19.46
C THR A 139 -22.68 13.90 -20.33
N ASP A 140 -23.99 13.78 -20.11
CA ASP A 140 -24.84 12.86 -20.86
C ASP A 140 -24.94 13.25 -22.34
N ASP A 141 -25.03 14.55 -22.63
CA ASP A 141 -25.04 15.07 -24.00
C ASP A 141 -23.70 14.82 -24.71
N ARG A 142 -22.58 14.98 -24.00
CA ARG A 142 -21.26 14.61 -24.52
C ARG A 142 -21.14 13.11 -24.78
N ALA A 143 -21.69 12.28 -23.91
CA ALA A 143 -21.69 10.84 -24.08
C ALA A 143 -22.53 10.41 -25.30
N ALA A 144 -23.70 11.03 -25.49
CA ALA A 144 -24.55 10.82 -26.66
C ALA A 144 -23.83 11.22 -27.96
N LEU A 145 -23.22 12.41 -27.99
CA LEU A 145 -22.44 12.87 -29.13
C LEU A 145 -21.24 11.94 -29.41
N TYR A 146 -20.53 11.53 -28.37
CA TYR A 146 -19.41 10.60 -28.48
C TYR A 146 -19.84 9.28 -29.11
N ARG A 147 -20.95 8.69 -28.65
CA ARG A 147 -21.48 7.44 -29.23
C ARG A 147 -21.92 7.63 -30.68
N ALA A 148 -22.49 8.78 -31.05
CA ALA A 148 -22.85 9.09 -32.43
C ALA A 148 -21.61 9.12 -33.33
N VAL A 149 -20.53 9.80 -32.89
CA VAL A 149 -19.25 9.83 -33.61
C VAL A 149 -18.64 8.43 -33.75
N LEU A 150 -18.75 7.60 -32.71
CA LEU A 150 -18.24 6.22 -32.75
C LEU A 150 -19.06 5.27 -33.62
N ALA A 151 -20.36 5.50 -33.79
CA ALA A 151 -21.25 4.61 -34.54
C ALA A 151 -20.83 4.48 -36.01
N GLU A 152 -20.24 5.54 -36.58
CA GLU A 152 -19.73 5.57 -37.96
C GLU A 152 -18.29 5.07 -38.09
N ARG A 153 -17.66 4.62 -37.00
CA ARG A 153 -16.23 4.31 -36.95
C ARG A 153 -15.95 2.95 -36.30
N ARG A 154 -14.75 2.43 -36.58
CA ARG A 154 -14.22 1.20 -35.99
C ARG A 154 -13.03 1.53 -35.11
N ILE A 155 -13.30 1.87 -33.86
CA ILE A 155 -12.29 2.33 -32.90
C ILE A 155 -12.25 1.36 -31.72
N LEU A 156 -11.03 0.98 -31.31
CA LEU A 156 -10.79 0.30 -30.05
C LEU A 156 -10.40 1.33 -28.99
N ILE A 157 -11.17 1.38 -27.91
CA ILE A 157 -10.94 2.27 -26.77
C ILE A 157 -10.34 1.45 -25.64
N VAL A 158 -9.23 1.93 -25.05
CA VAL A 158 -8.61 1.29 -23.89
C VAL A 158 -8.72 2.24 -22.70
N LEU A 159 -9.53 1.86 -21.72
CA LEU A 159 -9.74 2.58 -20.47
C LEU A 159 -8.93 1.91 -19.37
N ASP A 160 -7.73 2.42 -19.13
CA ASP A 160 -6.78 1.84 -18.18
C ASP A 160 -6.98 2.40 -16.76
N ASP A 161 -6.89 1.53 -15.76
CA ASP A 161 -7.01 1.82 -14.32
C ASP A 161 -8.30 2.56 -13.95
N ALA A 162 -9.43 2.11 -14.51
CA ALA A 162 -10.74 2.70 -14.28
C ALA A 162 -11.11 2.68 -12.79
N ARG A 163 -11.56 3.83 -12.28
CA ARG A 163 -11.91 4.01 -10.87
C ARG A 163 -13.22 3.34 -10.53
N ASP A 164 -14.26 3.56 -11.32
CA ASP A 164 -15.62 3.09 -11.07
C ASP A 164 -16.48 2.93 -12.32
N THR A 165 -17.64 2.28 -12.14
CA THR A 165 -18.62 2.08 -13.20
C THR A 165 -19.17 3.41 -13.71
N GLU A 166 -19.41 4.39 -12.83
CA GLU A 166 -19.97 5.70 -13.17
C GLU A 166 -19.05 6.50 -14.10
N GLN A 167 -17.73 6.42 -13.89
CA GLN A 167 -16.71 7.03 -14.73
C GLN A 167 -16.67 6.38 -16.12
N VAL A 168 -16.82 5.06 -16.18
CA VAL A 168 -16.62 4.28 -17.41
C VAL A 168 -17.86 4.25 -18.29
N LEU A 169 -19.06 4.14 -17.71
CA LEU A 169 -20.31 3.94 -18.44
C LEU A 169 -20.56 5.00 -19.54
N PRO A 170 -20.29 6.31 -19.34
CA PRO A 170 -20.43 7.31 -20.39
C PRO A 170 -19.41 7.18 -21.52
N LEU A 171 -18.26 6.55 -21.25
CA LEU A 171 -17.14 6.36 -22.19
C LEU A 171 -17.27 5.09 -23.03
N LEU A 172 -18.29 4.26 -22.76
CA LEU A 172 -18.50 3.04 -23.52
C LEU A 172 -19.10 3.36 -24.90
N PRO A 173 -18.62 2.67 -25.97
CA PRO A 173 -19.26 2.74 -27.27
C PRO A 173 -20.71 2.27 -27.19
N GLY A 174 -21.55 2.82 -28.06
CA GLY A 174 -22.91 2.34 -28.28
C GLY A 174 -22.94 1.15 -29.25
N SER A 175 -23.95 1.13 -30.12
CA SER A 175 -24.01 0.20 -31.25
C SER A 175 -22.99 0.56 -32.34
N GLY A 176 -22.37 -0.43 -32.97
CA GLY A 176 -21.47 -0.22 -34.12
C GLY A 176 -20.27 -1.16 -34.11
N GLY A 177 -19.24 -0.81 -34.90
CA GLY A 177 -18.00 -1.59 -35.02
C GLY A 177 -16.89 -1.20 -34.03
N SER A 178 -17.19 -0.34 -33.06
CA SER A 178 -16.26 0.12 -32.02
C SER A 178 -16.37 -0.75 -30.76
N ALA A 179 -15.26 -0.88 -30.02
CA ALA A 179 -15.17 -1.73 -28.84
C ALA A 179 -14.35 -1.07 -27.73
N ALA A 180 -14.56 -1.49 -26.47
CA ALA A 180 -13.80 -0.99 -25.33
C ALA A 180 -13.16 -2.13 -24.52
N ILE A 181 -11.92 -1.93 -24.11
CA ILE A 181 -11.22 -2.73 -23.09
C ILE A 181 -11.08 -1.86 -21.85
N VAL A 182 -11.53 -2.38 -20.71
CA VAL A 182 -11.48 -1.67 -19.42
C VAL A 182 -10.63 -2.48 -18.46
N THR A 183 -9.59 -1.86 -17.91
CA THR A 183 -8.81 -2.43 -16.80
C THR A 183 -9.19 -1.69 -15.51
N SER A 184 -9.19 -2.38 -14.38
CA SER A 184 -9.50 -1.78 -13.08
C SER A 184 -8.89 -2.59 -11.94
N ARG A 185 -8.63 -1.93 -10.81
CA ARG A 185 -8.22 -2.56 -9.55
C ARG A 185 -9.39 -2.96 -8.66
N ARG A 186 -10.62 -2.82 -9.14
CA ARG A 186 -11.84 -3.26 -8.46
C ARG A 186 -12.77 -3.97 -9.42
N THR A 187 -13.65 -4.80 -8.86
CA THR A 187 -14.66 -5.47 -9.66
C THR A 187 -15.75 -4.48 -10.09
N LEU A 188 -15.82 -4.12 -11.37
CA LEU A 188 -16.84 -3.23 -11.93
C LEU A 188 -18.12 -4.01 -12.28
N ALA A 189 -18.78 -4.56 -11.25
CA ALA A 189 -19.86 -5.54 -11.39
C ALA A 189 -21.04 -5.06 -12.25
N ALA A 190 -21.34 -3.76 -12.19
CA ALA A 190 -22.46 -3.13 -12.88
C ALA A 190 -22.13 -2.66 -14.32
N LEU A 191 -20.90 -2.85 -14.82
CA LEU A 191 -20.60 -2.52 -16.21
C LEU A 191 -21.25 -3.51 -17.18
N PRO A 192 -21.93 -3.03 -18.23
CA PRO A 192 -22.46 -3.89 -19.28
C PRO A 192 -21.32 -4.45 -20.13
N GLY A 193 -21.39 -5.72 -20.48
CA GLY A 193 -20.40 -6.35 -21.34
C GLY A 193 -20.43 -7.88 -21.23
N PRO A 194 -20.16 -8.60 -22.33
CA PRO A 194 -20.27 -10.05 -22.36
C PRO A 194 -19.09 -10.77 -21.69
N ALA A 195 -17.94 -10.10 -21.54
CA ALA A 195 -16.70 -10.73 -21.09
C ALA A 195 -16.05 -9.98 -19.93
N ARG A 196 -15.77 -10.71 -18.85
CA ARG A 196 -14.95 -10.26 -17.71
C ARG A 196 -13.83 -11.27 -17.51
N ILE A 197 -12.59 -10.79 -17.49
CA ILE A 197 -11.41 -11.62 -17.32
C ILE A 197 -10.76 -11.22 -16.01
N ALA A 198 -10.87 -12.08 -14.99
CA ALA A 198 -10.13 -11.92 -13.75
C ALA A 198 -8.70 -12.46 -13.95
N LEU A 199 -7.70 -11.58 -13.83
CA LEU A 199 -6.30 -11.97 -13.94
C LEU A 199 -5.79 -12.50 -12.59
N GLY A 200 -5.32 -13.74 -12.58
CA GLY A 200 -4.70 -14.35 -11.41
C GLY A 200 -3.18 -14.12 -11.36
N PRO A 201 -2.52 -14.51 -10.25
CA PRO A 201 -1.07 -14.58 -10.16
C PRO A 201 -0.49 -15.53 -11.21
N LEU A 202 0.76 -15.30 -11.60
CA LEU A 202 1.52 -16.20 -12.46
C LEU A 202 1.69 -17.57 -11.82
N THR A 203 1.50 -18.61 -12.60
CA THR A 203 1.85 -19.99 -12.25
C THR A 203 3.36 -20.14 -12.07
N GLY A 204 3.80 -21.18 -11.35
CA GLY A 204 5.23 -21.48 -11.19
C GLY A 204 6.02 -21.53 -12.52
N PRO A 205 5.51 -22.20 -13.57
CA PRO A 205 6.13 -22.17 -14.90
C PRO A 205 6.25 -20.76 -15.50
N GLU A 206 5.19 -19.96 -15.46
CA GLU A 206 5.20 -18.59 -16.01
C GLU A 206 6.16 -17.66 -15.24
N GLN A 207 6.22 -17.81 -13.91
CA GLN A 207 7.18 -17.09 -13.08
C GLN A 207 8.63 -17.42 -13.45
N ARG A 208 8.94 -18.71 -13.62
CA ARG A 208 10.27 -19.16 -14.08
C ARG A 208 10.59 -18.63 -15.47
N GLN A 209 9.63 -18.68 -16.38
CA GLN A 209 9.81 -18.17 -17.73
C GLN A 209 10.14 -16.67 -17.72
N LEU A 210 9.41 -15.87 -16.94
CA LEU A 210 9.65 -14.44 -16.81
C LEU A 210 11.02 -14.14 -16.17
N LEU A 211 11.39 -14.87 -15.11
CA LEU A 211 12.69 -14.73 -14.45
C LEU A 211 13.85 -15.08 -15.41
N ALA A 212 13.73 -16.19 -16.13
CA ALA A 212 14.73 -16.67 -17.09
C ALA A 212 14.86 -15.75 -18.31
N ALA A 213 13.75 -15.17 -18.80
CA ALA A 213 13.77 -14.24 -19.92
C ALA A 213 14.63 -12.98 -19.64
N VAL A 214 14.71 -12.56 -18.38
CA VAL A 214 15.51 -11.39 -17.96
C VAL A 214 16.91 -11.78 -17.52
N CYS A 215 17.09 -12.91 -16.82
CA CYS A 215 18.36 -13.29 -16.20
C CYS A 215 19.20 -14.27 -17.04
N GLY A 216 18.65 -14.85 -18.09
CA GLY A 216 19.20 -15.96 -18.87
C GLY A 216 18.79 -17.33 -18.30
N ALA A 217 18.39 -18.25 -19.18
CA ALA A 217 17.89 -19.57 -18.80
C ALA A 217 18.96 -20.42 -18.10
N ASP A 218 20.20 -20.40 -18.59
CA ASP A 218 21.31 -21.20 -18.03
C ASP A 218 21.63 -20.80 -16.60
N ARG A 219 21.59 -19.50 -16.29
CA ARG A 219 21.84 -18.97 -14.95
C ARG A 219 20.79 -19.42 -13.96
N ILE A 220 19.51 -19.40 -14.36
CA ILE A 220 18.41 -19.85 -13.52
C ILE A 220 18.43 -21.37 -13.35
N ALA A 221 18.81 -22.11 -14.39
CA ALA A 221 18.95 -23.57 -14.33
C ALA A 221 20.11 -24.01 -13.40
N ALA A 222 21.24 -23.28 -13.42
CA ALA A 222 22.42 -23.59 -12.61
C ALA A 222 22.14 -23.50 -11.09
N ASP A 223 21.25 -22.62 -10.65
CA ASP A 223 20.81 -22.52 -9.25
C ASP A 223 19.28 -22.46 -9.12
N ARG A 224 18.65 -23.56 -9.55
CA ARG A 224 17.18 -23.69 -9.51
C ARG A 224 16.60 -23.56 -8.11
N ARG A 225 17.30 -24.05 -7.07
CA ARG A 225 16.79 -24.01 -5.69
C ARG A 225 16.68 -22.57 -5.17
N SER A 226 17.66 -21.72 -5.46
CA SER A 226 17.59 -20.30 -5.08
C SER A 226 16.58 -19.53 -5.93
N ALA A 227 16.47 -19.87 -7.22
CA ALA A 227 15.43 -19.29 -8.08
C ALA A 227 14.03 -19.57 -7.53
N GLU A 228 13.71 -20.82 -7.15
CA GLU A 228 12.40 -21.14 -6.56
C GLU A 228 12.15 -20.38 -5.25
N ARG A 229 13.15 -20.24 -4.36
CA ARG A 229 12.99 -19.42 -3.14
C ARG A 229 12.66 -17.96 -3.43
N ILE A 230 13.27 -17.38 -4.47
CA ILE A 230 12.96 -16.02 -4.92
C ILE A 230 11.54 -15.95 -5.48
N LEU A 231 11.12 -16.93 -6.28
CA LEU A 231 9.77 -16.97 -6.86
C LEU A 231 8.70 -17.19 -5.78
N ASP A 232 8.96 -18.04 -4.79
CA ASP A 232 8.11 -18.20 -3.60
C ASP A 232 7.95 -16.85 -2.86
N ALA A 233 9.03 -16.06 -2.79
CA ALA A 233 9.01 -14.68 -2.28
C ALA A 233 8.19 -13.71 -3.12
N CYS A 234 8.11 -13.93 -4.43
CA CYS A 234 7.28 -13.13 -5.34
C CYS A 234 5.80 -13.51 -5.29
N ALA A 235 5.49 -14.70 -4.80
CA ALA A 235 4.13 -15.24 -4.63
C ALA A 235 3.27 -15.11 -5.90
N GLY A 236 3.85 -15.30 -7.09
CA GLY A 236 3.10 -15.21 -8.35
C GLY A 236 2.87 -13.80 -8.89
N LEU A 237 3.24 -12.72 -8.19
CA LEU A 237 3.01 -11.37 -8.71
C LEU A 237 4.01 -11.01 -9.81
N PRO A 238 3.55 -10.69 -11.05
CA PRO A 238 4.46 -10.33 -12.14
C PRO A 238 5.42 -9.18 -11.79
N LEU A 239 4.93 -8.15 -11.08
CA LEU A 239 5.74 -7.01 -10.65
C LEU A 239 6.86 -7.44 -9.69
N ALA A 240 6.56 -8.32 -8.73
CA ALA A 240 7.55 -8.83 -7.79
C ALA A 240 8.64 -9.64 -8.51
N VAL A 241 8.24 -10.52 -9.44
CA VAL A 241 9.17 -11.29 -10.27
C VAL A 241 10.05 -10.37 -11.11
N ARG A 242 9.48 -9.32 -11.72
CA ARG A 242 10.25 -8.33 -12.49
C ARG A 242 11.28 -7.59 -11.63
N ILE A 243 10.92 -7.19 -10.42
CA ILE A 243 11.85 -6.51 -9.50
C ILE A 243 12.98 -7.46 -9.09
N ALA A 244 12.66 -8.70 -8.73
CA ALA A 244 13.65 -9.71 -8.39
C ALA A 244 14.58 -10.01 -9.58
N ALA A 245 14.02 -10.17 -10.78
CA ALA A 245 14.75 -10.41 -12.01
C ALA A 245 15.69 -9.24 -12.35
N ALA A 246 15.21 -7.99 -12.28
CA ALA A 246 16.03 -6.81 -12.51
C ALA A 246 17.18 -6.69 -11.51
N ARG A 247 16.95 -7.04 -10.23
CA ARG A 247 18.00 -7.08 -9.20
C ARG A 247 19.09 -8.12 -9.49
N LEU A 248 18.71 -9.28 -10.01
CA LEU A 248 19.67 -10.32 -10.44
C LEU A 248 20.41 -9.91 -11.71
N ALA A 249 19.72 -9.35 -12.70
CA ALA A 249 20.30 -8.91 -13.96
C ALA A 249 21.33 -7.78 -13.75
N ALA A 250 21.07 -6.86 -12.81
CA ALA A 250 22.02 -5.81 -12.44
C ALA A 250 23.32 -6.33 -11.79
N ARG A 251 23.39 -7.63 -11.43
CA ARG A 251 24.53 -8.26 -10.74
C ARG A 251 24.85 -9.62 -11.38
N PRO A 252 25.38 -9.66 -12.61
CA PRO A 252 25.60 -10.91 -13.33
C PRO A 252 26.58 -11.87 -12.63
N GLY A 253 27.55 -11.33 -11.88
CA GLY A 253 28.53 -12.11 -11.12
C GLY A 253 28.04 -12.62 -9.75
N GLU A 254 26.88 -12.19 -9.26
CA GLU A 254 26.34 -12.68 -7.99
C GLU A 254 25.41 -13.88 -8.21
N PRO A 255 25.56 -14.97 -7.43
CA PRO A 255 24.64 -16.10 -7.54
C PRO A 255 23.25 -15.72 -7.02
N PRO A 256 22.16 -16.33 -7.56
CA PRO A 256 20.81 -16.07 -7.09
C PRO A 256 20.62 -16.28 -5.57
N ASP A 257 21.37 -17.19 -4.96
CA ASP A 257 21.39 -17.41 -3.50
C ASP A 257 21.63 -16.13 -2.68
N THR A 258 22.48 -15.22 -3.16
CA THR A 258 22.77 -13.94 -2.48
C THR A 258 21.52 -13.09 -2.34
N LEU A 259 20.68 -13.03 -3.39
CA LEU A 259 19.41 -12.32 -3.33
C LEU A 259 18.40 -13.09 -2.46
N ALA A 260 18.35 -14.42 -2.59
CA ALA A 260 17.43 -15.27 -1.83
C ALA A 260 17.66 -15.23 -0.32
N ARG A 261 18.90 -14.99 0.14
CA ARG A 261 19.27 -14.87 1.56
C ARG A 261 19.24 -13.44 2.09
N ARG A 262 18.97 -12.45 1.24
CA ARG A 262 19.17 -11.06 1.61
C ARG A 262 18.25 -10.69 2.78
N PRO A 263 18.79 -10.23 3.91
CA PRO A 263 17.96 -9.80 5.03
C PRO A 263 17.17 -8.55 4.62
N SER A 264 15.92 -8.52 5.05
CA SER A 264 15.09 -7.33 4.95
C SER A 264 15.43 -6.35 6.10
N PRO A 265 15.76 -5.07 5.84
CA PRO A 265 16.13 -4.11 6.88
C PRO A 265 15.06 -3.91 7.95
N ALA A 266 13.77 -3.99 7.60
CA ALA A 266 12.65 -3.91 8.55
C ALA A 266 11.95 -5.27 8.77
N GLY A 267 12.51 -6.36 8.24
CA GLY A 267 12.05 -7.74 8.48
C GLY A 267 10.94 -8.27 7.56
N GLY A 268 10.38 -7.45 6.65
CA GLY A 268 9.33 -7.86 5.69
C GLY A 268 9.83 -8.13 4.26
N ARG A 269 9.23 -9.07 3.51
CA ARG A 269 9.67 -9.38 2.12
C ARG A 269 9.43 -8.21 1.16
N LEU A 270 8.55 -7.28 1.50
CA LEU A 270 8.25 -6.12 0.67
C LEU A 270 9.43 -5.15 0.52
N ASP A 271 10.36 -5.10 1.48
CA ASP A 271 11.57 -4.26 1.37
C ASP A 271 12.52 -4.74 0.27
N VAL A 272 12.61 -6.06 0.08
CA VAL A 272 13.48 -6.63 -0.96
C VAL A 272 12.81 -6.59 -2.34
N LEU A 273 11.48 -6.40 -2.38
CA LEU A 273 10.65 -6.24 -3.58
C LEU A 273 10.43 -4.76 -3.95
N ALA A 274 11.50 -3.98 -3.87
CA ALA A 274 11.59 -2.62 -4.38
C ALA A 274 12.88 -2.43 -5.21
N LEU A 275 12.85 -1.69 -6.31
CA LEU A 275 14.02 -1.30 -7.09
C LEU A 275 13.71 0.00 -7.83
N ASP A 276 14.49 1.05 -7.56
CA ASP A 276 14.26 2.40 -8.08
C ASP A 276 12.80 2.85 -7.84
N HIS A 277 12.03 3.04 -8.92
CA HIS A 277 10.63 3.45 -8.88
C HIS A 277 9.64 2.27 -8.85
N LEU A 278 10.11 1.03 -8.99
CA LEU A 278 9.28 -0.17 -8.95
C LEU A 278 9.23 -0.70 -7.52
N ALA A 279 8.09 -0.61 -6.85
CA ALA A 279 7.91 -1.14 -5.52
C ALA A 279 6.53 -1.76 -5.34
N VAL A 280 6.50 -3.03 -4.94
CA VAL A 280 5.25 -3.75 -4.68
C VAL A 280 4.44 -3.05 -3.58
N ARG A 281 5.11 -2.60 -2.52
CA ARG A 281 4.50 -1.85 -1.41
C ARG A 281 3.74 -0.62 -1.88
N GLU A 282 4.35 0.19 -2.76
CA GLU A 282 3.73 1.42 -3.27
C GLU A 282 2.49 1.14 -4.14
N THR A 283 2.51 0.02 -4.87
CA THR A 283 1.33 -0.42 -5.63
C THR A 283 0.17 -0.79 -4.70
N PHE A 284 0.43 -1.49 -3.61
CA PHE A 284 -0.59 -1.82 -2.61
C PHE A 284 -1.07 -0.61 -1.82
N LEU A 285 -0.16 0.30 -1.44
CA LEU A 285 -0.50 1.57 -0.79
C LEU A 285 -1.46 2.39 -1.64
N THR A 286 -1.29 2.39 -2.96
CA THR A 286 -2.22 3.08 -3.87
C THR A 286 -3.64 2.53 -3.74
N SER A 287 -3.83 1.21 -3.77
CA SER A 287 -5.15 0.58 -3.61
C SER A 287 -5.75 0.82 -2.22
N TYR A 288 -4.92 0.77 -1.18
CA TYR A 288 -5.35 1.02 0.19
C TYR A 288 -5.74 2.49 0.44
N HIS A 289 -4.99 3.45 -0.11
CA HIS A 289 -5.36 4.86 -0.06
C HIS A 289 -6.64 5.15 -0.87
N ALA A 290 -6.86 4.46 -1.99
CA ALA A 290 -8.12 4.57 -2.72
C ALA A 290 -9.32 4.09 -1.89
N LEU A 291 -9.14 3.05 -1.06
CA LEU A 291 -10.16 2.63 -0.10
C LEU A 291 -10.41 3.71 0.97
N LEU A 292 -9.35 4.31 1.52
CA LEU A 292 -9.48 5.36 2.55
C LEU A 292 -10.09 6.68 2.03
N ALA A 293 -9.83 7.01 0.77
CA ALA A 293 -10.32 8.22 0.12
C ALA A 293 -11.80 8.14 -0.26
N ASP A 294 -12.38 6.95 -0.26
CA ASP A 294 -13.80 6.74 -0.56
C ASP A 294 -14.67 7.30 0.59
N PRO A 295 -15.64 8.18 0.29
CA PRO A 295 -16.41 8.86 1.33
C PRO A 295 -17.34 7.92 2.10
N ALA A 296 -17.67 6.75 1.53
CA ALA A 296 -18.60 5.80 2.14
C ALA A 296 -18.09 5.34 3.52
N PRO A 297 -18.91 5.40 4.59
CA PRO A 297 -18.50 4.99 5.93
C PRO A 297 -17.95 3.56 6.00
N LEU A 298 -18.53 2.65 5.20
CA LEU A 298 -18.10 1.25 5.10
C LEU A 298 -16.63 1.12 4.64
N CYS A 299 -16.12 2.03 3.79
CA CYS A 299 -14.74 1.97 3.30
C CYS A 299 -13.71 2.27 4.40
N ARG A 300 -14.01 3.21 5.31
CA ARG A 300 -13.15 3.48 6.47
C ARG A 300 -13.10 2.29 7.43
N ASP A 301 -14.26 1.67 7.67
CA ASP A 301 -14.36 0.47 8.48
C ASP A 301 -13.64 -0.71 7.82
N ALA A 302 -13.71 -0.84 6.50
CA ALA A 302 -13.00 -1.87 5.74
C ALA A 302 -11.48 -1.67 5.78
N ALA A 303 -10.98 -0.44 5.73
CA ALA A 303 -9.56 -0.15 5.89
C ALA A 303 -9.07 -0.53 7.31
N ARG A 304 -9.87 -0.25 8.34
CA ARG A 304 -9.61 -0.74 9.70
C ARG A 304 -9.65 -2.27 9.77
N ALA A 305 -10.64 -2.90 9.15
CA ALA A 305 -10.77 -4.35 9.10
C ALA A 305 -9.55 -5.00 8.43
N PHE A 306 -9.10 -4.45 7.30
CA PHE A 306 -7.91 -4.88 6.58
C PHE A 306 -6.66 -4.88 7.49
N ARG A 307 -6.40 -3.78 8.21
CA ARG A 307 -5.29 -3.70 9.19
C ARG A 307 -5.44 -4.74 10.30
N LEU A 308 -6.63 -4.88 10.88
CA LEU A 308 -6.85 -5.86 11.95
C LEU A 308 -6.63 -7.29 11.44
N LEU A 309 -7.15 -7.64 10.27
CA LEU A 309 -6.94 -8.95 9.64
C LEU A 309 -5.45 -9.22 9.36
N GLY A 310 -4.65 -8.17 9.13
CA GLY A 310 -3.18 -8.23 9.06
C GLY A 310 -2.49 -8.76 10.33
N LEU A 311 -3.19 -8.89 11.46
CA LEU A 311 -2.69 -9.62 12.64
C LEU A 311 -2.62 -11.14 12.41
N ARG A 312 -3.30 -11.64 11.37
CA ARG A 312 -3.24 -13.02 10.86
C ARG A 312 -3.07 -13.00 9.33
N PRO A 313 -1.89 -12.61 8.83
CA PRO A 313 -1.68 -12.43 7.40
C PRO A 313 -1.61 -13.75 6.63
N GLN A 314 -1.49 -14.89 7.33
CA GLN A 314 -1.30 -16.22 6.75
C GLN A 314 -2.50 -17.14 7.02
N GLY A 315 -2.81 -17.96 6.01
CA GLY A 315 -3.83 -19.01 6.07
C GLY A 315 -5.26 -18.51 5.80
N PRO A 316 -6.23 -19.44 5.70
CA PRO A 316 -7.62 -19.09 5.51
C PRO A 316 -8.21 -18.41 6.76
N LEU A 317 -8.99 -17.37 6.50
CA LEU A 317 -9.79 -16.60 7.44
C LEU A 317 -11.23 -17.11 7.32
N GLY A 318 -11.67 -17.91 8.28
CA GLY A 318 -13.07 -18.33 8.37
C GLY A 318 -13.97 -17.22 8.93
N PRO A 319 -15.30 -17.22 8.64
CA PRO A 319 -16.22 -16.15 9.03
C PRO A 319 -16.21 -15.88 10.53
N GLN A 320 -16.11 -16.95 11.33
CA GLN A 320 -16.04 -16.84 12.79
C GLN A 320 -14.77 -16.14 13.27
N ALA A 321 -13.62 -16.47 12.68
CA ALA A 321 -12.35 -15.84 13.05
C ALA A 321 -12.34 -14.36 12.66
N VAL A 322 -12.88 -14.03 11.49
CA VAL A 322 -13.04 -12.63 11.04
C VAL A 322 -13.96 -11.87 12.00
N ARG A 323 -15.15 -12.41 12.28
CA ARG A 323 -16.14 -11.79 13.19
C ARG A 323 -15.52 -11.47 14.55
N VAL A 324 -14.83 -12.43 15.14
CA VAL A 324 -14.17 -12.26 16.46
C VAL A 324 -13.07 -11.20 16.39
N LEU A 325 -12.30 -11.19 15.30
CA LEU A 325 -11.17 -10.30 15.13
C LEU A 325 -11.62 -8.84 14.92
N LEU A 326 -12.68 -8.62 14.14
CA LEU A 326 -13.31 -7.31 13.95
C LEU A 326 -14.14 -6.88 15.18
N GLY A 327 -14.80 -7.86 15.81
CA GLY A 327 -15.80 -7.69 16.86
C GLY A 327 -17.05 -6.96 16.39
N GLU A 328 -17.44 -7.24 15.16
CA GLU A 328 -18.65 -6.74 14.52
C GLU A 328 -19.72 -7.85 14.49
N GLY A 329 -20.97 -7.48 14.20
CA GLY A 329 -22.03 -8.45 13.90
C GLY A 329 -21.74 -9.27 12.62
N PRO A 330 -22.40 -10.42 12.42
CA PRO A 330 -22.17 -11.29 11.26
C PRO A 330 -22.39 -10.56 9.93
N ASP A 331 -23.49 -9.82 9.80
CA ASP A 331 -23.83 -9.11 8.56
C ASP A 331 -22.81 -8.02 8.24
N ARG A 332 -22.46 -7.21 9.25
CA ARG A 332 -21.45 -6.15 9.11
C ARG A 332 -20.07 -6.72 8.75
N ALA A 333 -19.68 -7.86 9.32
CA ALA A 333 -18.43 -8.51 8.99
C ALA A 333 -18.42 -9.04 7.54
N ALA A 334 -19.54 -9.57 7.06
CA ALA A 334 -19.69 -10.01 5.67
C ALA A 334 -19.57 -8.83 4.70
N ASP A 335 -20.26 -7.72 4.94
CA ASP A 335 -20.18 -6.51 4.10
C ASP A 335 -18.74 -5.99 3.98
N LEU A 336 -17.99 -5.99 5.09
CA LEU A 336 -16.59 -5.55 5.11
C LEU A 336 -15.68 -6.48 4.31
N LEU A 337 -15.90 -7.79 4.42
CA LEU A 337 -15.14 -8.79 3.68
C LEU A 337 -15.43 -8.73 2.19
N ASP A 338 -16.69 -8.65 1.81
CA ASP A 338 -17.11 -8.56 0.41
C ASP A 338 -16.57 -7.28 -0.23
N LEU A 339 -16.58 -6.15 0.48
CA LEU A 339 -15.94 -4.92 0.00
C LEU A 339 -14.42 -5.09 -0.18
N LEU A 340 -13.72 -5.75 0.74
CA LEU A 340 -12.29 -6.01 0.58
C LEU A 340 -11.98 -6.97 -0.58
N VAL A 341 -12.87 -7.93 -0.85
CA VAL A 341 -12.80 -8.81 -2.03
C VAL A 341 -13.04 -8.03 -3.32
N GLU A 342 -14.04 -7.15 -3.34
CA GLU A 342 -14.35 -6.28 -4.49
C GLU A 342 -13.17 -5.36 -4.84
N ARG A 343 -12.43 -4.91 -3.83
CA ARG A 343 -11.21 -4.08 -3.97
C ARG A 343 -9.93 -4.90 -4.19
N HIS A 344 -10.04 -6.22 -4.35
CA HIS A 344 -8.92 -7.17 -4.52
C HIS A 344 -7.85 -7.09 -3.41
N LEU A 345 -8.25 -6.68 -2.20
CA LEU A 345 -7.43 -6.69 -0.99
C LEU A 345 -7.56 -8.02 -0.22
N LEU A 346 -8.61 -8.78 -0.52
CA LEU A 346 -8.81 -10.17 -0.10
C LEU A 346 -9.22 -11.04 -1.29
N GLU A 347 -8.95 -12.33 -1.17
CA GLU A 347 -9.44 -13.36 -2.08
C GLU A 347 -10.51 -14.20 -1.38
N ARG A 348 -11.51 -14.64 -2.15
CA ARG A 348 -12.55 -15.57 -1.70
C ARG A 348 -12.43 -16.92 -2.43
N PRO A 349 -11.55 -17.83 -1.97
CA PRO A 349 -11.38 -19.16 -2.58
C PRO A 349 -12.60 -20.08 -2.47
N GLY A 350 -13.56 -19.79 -1.59
CA GLY A 350 -14.81 -20.52 -1.46
C GLY A 350 -15.88 -19.71 -0.72
N PRO A 351 -17.14 -20.18 -0.65
CA PRO A 351 -18.28 -19.41 -0.13
C PRO A 351 -18.05 -18.80 1.28
N ASP A 352 -17.36 -19.53 2.15
CA ASP A 352 -17.06 -19.12 3.53
C ASP A 352 -15.55 -19.12 3.83
N ALA A 353 -14.72 -18.88 2.81
CA ALA A 353 -13.28 -18.88 2.98
C ALA A 353 -12.70 -17.61 2.38
N TYR A 354 -12.03 -16.82 3.23
CA TYR A 354 -11.31 -15.61 2.83
C TYR A 354 -9.82 -15.84 3.04
N ARG A 355 -8.98 -15.20 2.25
CA ARG A 355 -7.53 -15.20 2.51
C ARG A 355 -6.90 -13.96 1.93
N PHE A 356 -5.75 -13.58 2.48
CA PHE A 356 -4.86 -12.66 1.80
C PHE A 356 -4.11 -13.38 0.68
N HIS A 357 -3.83 -12.65 -0.39
CA HIS A 357 -2.65 -12.93 -1.18
C HIS A 357 -1.40 -12.77 -0.28
N PRO A 358 -0.38 -13.65 -0.31
CA PRO A 358 0.71 -13.63 0.68
C PRO A 358 1.38 -12.26 0.87
N LEU A 359 1.69 -11.57 -0.22
CA LEU A 359 2.30 -10.23 -0.17
C LEU A 359 1.33 -9.12 0.28
N VAL A 360 0.03 -9.27 0.02
CA VAL A 360 -0.98 -8.34 0.54
C VAL A 360 -1.19 -8.55 2.03
N GLY A 361 -1.10 -9.80 2.51
CA GLY A 361 -1.13 -10.12 3.94
C GLY A 361 0.06 -9.52 4.68
N GLU A 362 1.27 -9.63 4.13
CA GLU A 362 2.46 -8.97 4.69
C GLU A 362 2.30 -7.45 4.74
N PHE A 363 1.75 -6.85 3.67
CA PHE A 363 1.43 -5.43 3.65
C PHE A 363 0.39 -5.05 4.72
N ALA A 364 -0.67 -5.84 4.88
CA ALA A 364 -1.66 -5.64 5.94
C ALA A 364 -1.05 -5.74 7.34
N ALA A 365 -0.09 -6.65 7.55
CA ALA A 365 0.64 -6.79 8.80
C ALA A 365 1.56 -5.59 9.09
N GLU A 366 2.25 -5.05 8.07
CA GLU A 366 3.05 -3.82 8.18
C GLU A 366 2.14 -2.65 8.61
N LEU A 367 0.98 -2.48 7.97
CA LEU A 367 0.00 -1.44 8.33
C LEU A 367 -0.62 -1.65 9.71
N ALA A 368 -0.88 -2.90 10.10
CA ALA A 368 -1.33 -3.23 11.45
C ALA A 368 -0.30 -2.76 12.48
N ALA A 369 0.99 -2.99 12.22
CA ALA A 369 2.06 -2.62 13.13
C ALA A 369 2.26 -1.10 13.23
N SER A 370 2.17 -0.38 12.11
CA SER A 370 2.50 1.04 12.00
C SER A 370 1.32 1.99 12.25
N GLU A 371 0.13 1.66 11.75
CA GLU A 371 -1.04 2.57 11.77
C GLU A 371 -2.11 2.18 12.81
N GLN A 372 -2.19 0.90 13.20
CA GLN A 372 -3.25 0.47 14.10
C GLN A 372 -2.88 0.72 15.59
N PRO A 373 -3.73 1.42 16.37
CA PRO A 373 -3.51 1.64 17.78
C PRO A 373 -3.21 0.35 18.55
N ALA A 374 -2.19 0.35 19.39
CA ALA A 374 -1.75 -0.83 20.15
C ALA A 374 -2.89 -1.44 20.99
N ALA A 375 -3.70 -0.60 21.64
CA ALA A 375 -4.84 -1.04 22.42
C ALA A 375 -5.87 -1.82 21.59
N GLU A 376 -6.13 -1.41 20.34
CA GLU A 376 -7.04 -2.12 19.44
C GLU A 376 -6.47 -3.45 18.98
N ARG A 377 -5.17 -3.49 18.65
CA ARG A 377 -4.48 -4.75 18.33
C ARG A 377 -4.56 -5.75 19.48
N THR A 378 -4.27 -5.30 20.70
CA THR A 378 -4.38 -6.15 21.89
C THR A 378 -5.80 -6.66 22.12
N ARG A 379 -6.81 -5.80 21.97
CA ARG A 379 -8.23 -6.21 22.07
C ARG A 379 -8.59 -7.27 21.02
N ALA A 380 -8.21 -7.07 19.76
CA ALA A 380 -8.48 -8.02 18.68
C ALA A 380 -7.81 -9.38 18.93
N LEU A 381 -6.54 -9.39 19.35
CA LEU A 381 -5.81 -10.62 19.70
C LEU A 381 -6.42 -11.32 20.93
N SER A 382 -6.86 -10.57 21.93
CA SER A 382 -7.55 -11.13 23.11
C SER A 382 -8.87 -11.80 22.72
N ARG A 383 -9.68 -11.17 21.86
CA ARG A 383 -10.91 -11.78 21.33
C ARG A 383 -10.63 -13.09 20.61
N LEU A 384 -9.62 -13.10 19.74
CA LEU A 384 -9.20 -14.29 19.00
C LEU A 384 -8.78 -15.43 19.93
N ARG A 385 -7.94 -15.15 20.93
CA ARG A 385 -7.51 -16.14 21.94
C ARG A 385 -8.69 -16.69 22.75
N ALA A 386 -9.65 -15.83 23.12
CA ALA A 386 -10.86 -16.25 23.83
C ALA A 386 -11.72 -17.20 22.98
N SER A 387 -11.86 -16.93 21.67
CA SER A 387 -12.62 -17.81 20.76
C SER A 387 -11.97 -19.17 20.48
N ALA A 388 -10.64 -19.27 20.67
CA ALA A 388 -9.89 -20.51 20.47
C ALA A 388 -9.95 -21.44 21.69
N ARG A 389 -10.44 -20.95 22.84
CA ARG A 389 -10.66 -21.78 24.03
C ARG A 389 -11.97 -22.55 23.87
N PRO A 390 -11.98 -23.89 23.94
CA PRO A 390 -13.23 -24.65 23.87
C PRO A 390 -14.12 -24.30 25.07
N PRO A 391 -15.45 -24.25 24.89
CA PRO A 391 -16.37 -24.07 26.00
C PRO A 391 -16.35 -25.35 26.86
N GLY A 392 -15.78 -25.26 28.07
CA GLY A 392 -15.84 -26.34 29.05
C GLY A 392 -14.67 -27.33 29.05
N GLY A 393 -13.46 -26.87 29.35
CA GLY A 393 -12.42 -27.76 29.89
C GLY A 393 -12.72 -28.06 31.37
N ARG A 394 -13.40 -29.17 31.66
CA ARG A 394 -13.34 -29.79 33.01
C ARG A 394 -11.86 -30.00 33.34
N ARG A 395 -11.44 -29.61 34.55
CA ARG A 395 -10.22 -30.14 35.15
C ARG A 395 -10.40 -31.66 35.19
N VAL A 396 -9.61 -32.39 34.39
CA VAL A 396 -9.41 -33.82 34.62
C VAL A 396 -8.61 -33.88 35.90
N ASP A 397 -9.27 -34.28 36.99
CA ASP A 397 -8.60 -34.68 38.21
C ASP A 397 -7.61 -35.79 37.86
N ASP A 398 -6.37 -35.57 38.25
CA ASP A 398 -5.24 -36.48 38.18
C ASP A 398 -5.57 -37.81 38.88
N PRO A 399 -5.70 -38.95 38.16
CA PRO A 399 -5.67 -40.24 38.81
C PRO A 399 -4.20 -40.64 38.97
N ARG A 400 -3.67 -40.43 40.18
CA ARG A 400 -2.40 -41.01 40.63
C ARG A 400 -2.26 -42.47 40.16
N PRO A 401 -1.09 -42.90 39.67
CA PRO A 401 -0.89 -44.29 39.29
C PRO A 401 -0.91 -45.18 40.54
N ARG A 402 -1.85 -46.13 40.59
CA ARG A 402 -1.78 -47.25 41.54
C ARG A 402 -0.66 -48.18 41.09
N LEU A 403 0.37 -48.30 41.91
CA LEU A 403 1.37 -49.37 41.83
C LEU A 403 0.67 -50.74 42.04
N PRO A 404 1.02 -51.80 41.29
CA PRO A 404 0.55 -53.14 41.59
C PRO A 404 1.29 -53.68 42.82
N ASP A 405 0.49 -54.24 43.72
CA ASP A 405 0.92 -54.93 44.94
C ASP A 405 1.74 -56.19 44.58
N ARG A 406 2.89 -56.36 45.24
CA ARG A 406 3.66 -57.60 45.20
C ARG A 406 3.18 -58.50 46.33
N GLY A 407 2.68 -59.68 45.98
CA GLY A 407 2.44 -60.79 46.92
C GLY A 407 1.85 -61.97 46.14
N ASP A 408 2.63 -62.89 45.56
CA ASP A 408 3.39 -64.02 46.15
C ASP A 408 2.62 -65.35 46.08
N ALA A 409 3.36 -66.38 45.65
CA ALA A 409 3.17 -67.82 45.86
C ALA A 409 1.97 -68.62 45.28
N ALA A 410 2.33 -69.50 44.33
CA ALA A 410 2.27 -70.97 44.45
C ALA A 410 1.12 -71.81 43.82
N LEU A 411 1.57 -72.92 43.19
CA LEU A 411 0.95 -74.24 43.02
C LEU A 411 -0.17 -74.42 41.95
N ARG A 412 0.21 -74.84 40.73
CA ARG A 412 0.31 -76.23 40.24
C ARG A 412 0.38 -76.26 38.72
#